data_AF-A0A1H5HTQ6-F1
#
_entry.id   AF-A0A1H5HTQ6-F1
#
_cell.length_a   1.000
_cell.length_b   1.000
_cell.length_c   1.000
_cell.angle_alpha   90.00
_cell.angle_beta   90.00
_cell.angle_gamma   90.00
#
_symmetry.space_group_name_H-M   'P 1'
#
loop_
_entity.id
_entity.type
_entity.pdbx_description
1 polymer ?
#
loop_
_entity_poly.entity_id
_entity_poly.type
_entity_poly.pdbx_seq_one_letter_code
_entity_poly.pdbx_strand_id
1 'polypeptide(L)'
;MIIRRFLDNDGELAQHLAQQLNTTLDWPQGAGLTAGHVAKIASATTCDVAYNQAANGHLIDLFAALPLPGTPDGNAFWGALEEAGGTAALYIDPGNMGGPAFDRLARGNEAGIANRVLSFLAELDDHQRDAVAKVIGDALAHDTLVADGRYLGQLWLRDAETTAWHVLLAKRRLHETQDDRTRFFEAWGNS
;
A
#
# COMPACT_ATOMS: atom_id res chain seq x y z
N MET A 1 -26.62 -12.38 47.49
CA MET A 1 -26.83 -12.50 46.04
C MET A 1 -26.43 -11.19 45.38
N ILE A 2 -25.19 -11.10 44.87
CA ILE A 2 -24.70 -10.10 43.91
C ILE A 2 -23.81 -10.87 42.93
N ILE A 3 -24.10 -10.73 41.64
CA ILE A 3 -23.44 -11.40 40.51
C ILE A 3 -22.11 -10.70 40.20
N ARG A 4 -21.02 -11.44 39.99
CA ARG A 4 -19.92 -11.03 39.09
C ARG A 4 -19.40 -12.22 38.27
N ARG A 5 -20.05 -12.44 37.13
CA ARG A 5 -19.44 -12.97 35.90
C ARG A 5 -18.41 -11.96 35.41
N PHE A 6 -17.11 -12.26 35.44
CA PHE A 6 -16.06 -11.50 34.70
C PHE A 6 -14.74 -12.29 34.71
N LEU A 7 -14.72 -13.51 34.16
CA LEU A 7 -13.48 -14.32 34.13
C LEU A 7 -13.13 -14.96 32.77
N ASP A 8 -13.72 -14.54 31.64
CA ASP A 8 -13.37 -15.16 30.33
C ASP A 8 -12.89 -14.18 29.22
N ASN A 9 -12.85 -12.86 29.45
CA ASN A 9 -12.53 -11.90 28.38
C ASN A 9 -11.02 -11.70 28.10
N ASP A 10 -10.13 -12.17 28.97
CA ASP A 10 -8.68 -11.97 28.79
C ASP A 10 -8.11 -12.85 27.66
N GLY A 11 -8.77 -13.97 27.35
CA GLY A 11 -8.41 -14.84 26.24
C GLY A 11 -8.78 -14.26 24.87
N GLU A 12 -9.96 -13.64 24.76
CA GLU A 12 -10.45 -13.08 23.48
C GLU A 12 -9.58 -11.92 22.99
N LEU A 13 -9.17 -11.01 23.88
CA LEU A 13 -8.30 -9.89 23.48
C LEU A 13 -6.89 -10.36 23.08
N ALA A 14 -6.32 -11.32 23.82
CA ALA A 14 -5.01 -11.88 23.51
C ALA A 14 -5.02 -12.64 22.18
N GLN A 15 -6.08 -13.42 21.94
CA GLN A 15 -6.29 -14.15 20.69
C GLN A 15 -6.55 -13.18 19.53
N HIS A 16 -7.35 -12.12 19.76
CA HIS A 16 -7.61 -11.07 18.78
C HIS A 16 -6.33 -10.31 18.40
N LEU A 17 -5.46 -9.95 19.36
CA LEU A 17 -4.21 -9.25 19.09
C LEU A 17 -3.15 -10.16 18.47
N ALA A 18 -3.04 -11.42 18.90
CA ALA A 18 -2.15 -12.39 18.25
C ALA A 18 -2.59 -12.67 16.80
N GLN A 19 -3.90 -12.71 16.55
CA GLN A 19 -4.46 -12.79 15.20
C GLN A 19 -4.14 -11.53 14.40
N GLN A 20 -4.43 -10.34 14.92
CA GLN A 20 -4.19 -9.06 14.24
C GLN A 20 -2.71 -8.86 13.90
N LEU A 21 -1.81 -9.18 14.83
CA LEU A 21 -0.37 -8.88 14.76
C LEU A 21 0.48 -10.05 14.25
N ASN A 22 -0.10 -11.22 14.02
CA ASN A 22 0.57 -12.46 13.59
C ASN A 22 1.84 -12.80 14.40
N THR A 23 1.80 -12.55 15.71
CA THR A 23 2.92 -12.77 16.63
C THR A 23 2.43 -13.31 17.97
N THR A 24 3.17 -14.24 18.56
CA THR A 24 2.89 -14.77 19.90
C THR A 24 3.36 -13.76 20.94
N LEU A 25 2.42 -13.14 21.66
CA LEU A 25 2.68 -12.04 22.59
C LEU A 25 3.12 -12.50 24.01
N ASP A 26 3.53 -13.76 24.20
CA ASP A 26 3.90 -14.38 25.49
C ASP A 26 2.94 -14.02 26.64
N TRP A 27 1.63 -14.20 26.40
CA TRP A 27 0.60 -13.80 27.35
C TRP A 27 0.67 -14.63 28.64
N PRO A 28 0.59 -14.02 29.84
CA PRO A 28 0.65 -14.76 31.09
C PRO A 28 -0.70 -15.46 31.35
N GLN A 29 -0.68 -16.74 31.70
CA GLN A 29 -1.88 -17.44 32.14
C GLN A 29 -2.33 -16.89 33.50
N GLY A 30 -3.43 -16.14 33.51
CA GLY A 30 -4.15 -15.76 34.73
C GLY A 30 -3.66 -14.51 35.48
N ALA A 31 -2.80 -13.68 34.88
CA ALA A 31 -2.39 -12.40 35.47
C ALA A 31 -2.75 -11.23 34.54
N GLY A 32 -3.18 -10.12 35.14
CA GLY A 32 -3.44 -8.88 34.40
C GLY A 32 -2.22 -8.42 33.60
N LEU A 33 -2.49 -7.78 32.46
CA LEU A 33 -1.52 -7.18 31.55
C LEU A 33 -0.37 -6.46 32.29
N THR A 34 0.87 -6.93 32.11
CA THR A 34 2.03 -6.21 32.64
C THR A 34 2.41 -5.04 31.73
N ALA A 35 3.13 -4.05 32.26
CA ALA A 35 3.67 -2.95 31.45
C ALA A 35 4.55 -3.45 30.28
N GLY A 36 5.25 -4.58 30.46
CA GLY A 36 6.05 -5.20 29.40
C GLY A 36 5.21 -5.80 28.26
N HIS A 37 4.04 -6.38 28.59
CA HIS A 37 3.09 -6.87 27.58
C HIS A 37 2.43 -5.72 26.80
N VAL A 38 2.05 -4.66 27.50
CA VAL A 38 1.54 -3.43 26.85
C VAL A 38 2.60 -2.83 25.92
N ALA A 39 3.87 -2.80 26.34
CA ALA A 39 4.95 -2.30 25.50
C ALA A 39 5.21 -3.19 24.25
N LYS A 40 5.16 -4.52 24.38
CA LYS A 40 5.28 -5.45 23.24
C LYS A 40 4.13 -5.27 22.24
N ILE A 41 2.88 -5.16 22.72
CA ILE A 41 1.73 -4.87 21.85
C ILE A 41 1.90 -3.52 21.18
N ALA A 42 2.16 -2.47 21.95
CA ALA A 42 2.36 -1.14 21.40
C ALA A 42 3.45 -1.15 20.33
N SER A 43 4.56 -1.85 20.56
CA SER A 43 5.63 -2.00 19.58
C SER A 43 5.16 -2.73 18.32
N ALA A 44 4.47 -3.86 18.44
CA ALA A 44 3.99 -4.63 17.30
C ALA A 44 2.92 -3.87 16.48
N THR A 45 1.94 -3.26 17.15
CA THR A 45 0.94 -2.41 16.51
C THR A 45 1.58 -1.17 15.88
N THR A 46 2.60 -0.59 16.51
CA THR A 46 3.37 0.54 15.93
C THR A 46 4.12 0.09 14.68
N CYS A 47 4.73 -1.10 14.68
CA CYS A 47 5.40 -1.64 13.49
C CYS A 47 4.42 -1.89 12.34
N ASP A 48 3.23 -2.44 12.61
CA ASP A 48 2.21 -2.67 11.57
C ASP A 48 1.67 -1.35 11.01
N VAL A 49 1.34 -0.38 11.88
CA VAL A 49 0.91 0.95 11.47
C VAL A 49 2.02 1.68 10.70
N ALA A 50 3.28 1.60 11.16
CA ALA A 50 4.41 2.22 10.49
C ALA A 50 4.67 1.59 9.11
N TYR A 51 4.52 0.26 8.97
CA TYR A 51 4.64 -0.42 7.68
C TYR A 51 3.58 0.05 6.68
N ASN A 52 2.32 0.13 7.12
CA ASN A 52 1.21 0.60 6.29
C ASN A 52 1.36 2.09 5.91
N GLN A 53 1.78 2.93 6.87
CA GLN A 53 2.09 4.34 6.61
C GLN A 53 3.30 4.51 5.69
N ALA A 54 4.31 3.65 5.81
CA ALA A 54 5.47 3.66 4.92
C ALA A 54 5.07 3.31 3.48
N ALA A 55 4.20 2.33 3.27
CA ALA A 55 3.68 2.03 1.93
C ALA A 55 2.88 3.20 1.34
N ASN A 56 2.04 3.86 2.14
CA ASN A 56 1.32 5.07 1.72
C ASN A 56 2.28 6.21 1.36
N GLY A 57 3.28 6.47 2.21
CA GLY A 57 4.31 7.48 1.97
C GLY A 57 5.14 7.19 0.73
N HIS A 58 5.55 5.94 0.54
CA HIS A 58 6.32 5.53 -0.63
C HIS A 58 5.54 5.69 -1.93
N LEU A 59 4.23 5.41 -1.93
CA LEU A 59 3.38 5.68 -3.09
C LEU A 59 3.36 7.17 -3.44
N ILE A 60 3.32 8.06 -2.44
CA ILE A 60 3.40 9.51 -2.63
C ILE A 60 4.77 9.89 -3.24
N ASP A 61 5.86 9.35 -2.68
CA ASP A 61 7.23 9.64 -3.12
C ASP A 61 7.46 9.21 -4.58
N LEU A 62 6.90 8.06 -4.99
CA LEU A 62 6.96 7.60 -6.38
C LEU A 62 6.31 8.59 -7.35
N PHE A 63 5.16 9.17 -7.00
CA PHE A 63 4.53 10.20 -7.84
C PHE A 63 5.23 11.56 -7.72
N ALA A 64 5.80 11.89 -6.57
CA ALA A 64 6.55 13.12 -6.36
C ALA A 64 7.88 13.15 -7.15
N ALA A 65 8.41 11.97 -7.51
CA ALA A 65 9.56 11.84 -8.41
C ALA A 65 9.22 12.13 -9.88
N LEU A 66 7.93 12.22 -10.26
CA LEU A 66 7.51 12.53 -11.62
C LEU A 66 7.36 14.04 -11.84
N PRO A 67 7.50 14.52 -13.09
CA PRO A 67 7.30 15.93 -13.42
C PRO A 67 5.96 16.52 -12.95
N LEU A 68 6.03 17.69 -12.30
CA LEU A 68 4.87 18.32 -11.65
C LEU A 68 3.81 18.77 -12.68
N PRO A 69 2.55 18.33 -12.55
CA PRO A 69 1.45 18.78 -13.41
C PRO A 69 1.28 20.30 -13.42
N GLY A 70 0.87 20.87 -14.56
CA GLY A 70 0.63 22.31 -14.69
C GLY A 70 1.90 23.15 -14.90
N THR A 71 3.08 22.53 -14.87
CA THR A 71 4.33 23.13 -15.35
C THR A 71 4.53 22.80 -16.84
N PRO A 72 5.35 23.57 -17.60
CA PRO A 72 5.66 23.22 -18.98
C PRO A 72 6.21 21.80 -19.15
N ASP A 73 7.18 21.42 -18.31
CA ASP A 73 7.82 20.09 -18.35
C ASP A 73 6.84 18.99 -17.91
N GLY A 74 6.01 19.25 -16.90
CA GLY A 74 4.94 18.35 -16.49
C GLY A 74 3.92 18.12 -17.60
N ASN A 75 3.45 19.19 -18.25
CA ASN A 75 2.47 19.06 -19.33
C ASN A 75 3.02 18.23 -20.50
N ALA A 76 4.31 18.43 -20.83
CA ALA A 76 4.98 17.61 -21.84
C ALA A 76 5.10 16.14 -21.40
N PHE A 77 5.49 15.90 -20.16
CA PHE A 77 5.59 14.55 -19.58
C PHE A 77 4.25 13.81 -19.57
N TRP A 78 3.21 14.40 -18.99
CA TRP A 78 1.89 13.77 -18.87
C TRP A 78 1.24 13.57 -20.25
N GLY A 79 1.45 14.49 -21.19
CA GLY A 79 1.05 14.29 -22.58
C GLY A 79 1.77 13.12 -23.26
N ALA A 80 3.10 13.01 -23.10
CA ALA A 80 3.87 11.88 -23.63
C ALA A 80 3.47 10.54 -22.97
N LEU A 81 3.11 10.57 -21.69
CA LEU A 81 2.63 9.39 -20.97
C LEU A 81 1.26 8.94 -21.50
N GLU A 82 0.36 9.88 -21.81
CA GLU A 82 -0.92 9.61 -22.45
C GLU A 82 -0.74 9.06 -23.87
N GLU A 83 0.17 9.62 -24.66
CA GLU A 83 0.49 9.08 -25.99
C GLU A 83 1.05 7.64 -25.92
N ALA A 84 1.89 7.36 -24.92
CA ALA A 84 2.51 6.04 -24.75
C ALA A 84 1.55 4.99 -24.17
N GLY A 85 0.77 5.37 -23.15
CA GLY A 85 -0.13 4.48 -22.41
C GLY A 85 -1.58 4.47 -22.93
N GLY A 86 -1.92 5.37 -23.85
CA GLY A 86 -3.29 5.57 -24.31
C GLY A 86 -4.25 5.88 -23.14
N THR A 87 -5.46 5.32 -23.21
CA THR A 87 -6.48 5.52 -22.17
C THR A 87 -6.06 5.01 -20.80
N ALA A 88 -5.14 4.05 -20.72
CA ALA A 88 -4.65 3.53 -19.45
C ALA A 88 -3.95 4.63 -18.62
N ALA A 89 -3.24 5.56 -19.29
CA ALA A 89 -2.55 6.66 -18.60
C ALA A 89 -3.52 7.58 -17.84
N LEU A 90 -4.78 7.68 -18.27
CA LEU A 90 -5.81 8.50 -17.62
C LEU A 90 -6.13 8.02 -16.20
N TYR A 91 -5.83 6.76 -15.85
CA TYR A 91 -6.01 6.28 -14.49
C TYR A 91 -5.03 6.90 -13.50
N ILE A 92 -3.81 7.25 -13.94
CA ILE A 92 -2.77 7.85 -13.11
C ILE A 92 -2.55 9.34 -13.36
N ASP A 93 -3.18 9.89 -14.39
CA ASP A 93 -3.18 11.31 -14.69
C ASP A 93 -3.77 12.13 -13.51
N PRO A 94 -2.99 13.06 -12.94
CA PRO A 94 -3.45 13.93 -11.84
C PRO A 94 -4.71 14.75 -12.17
N GLY A 95 -4.92 15.14 -13.43
CA GLY A 95 -6.12 15.85 -13.89
C GLY A 95 -7.39 14.99 -13.78
N ASN A 96 -7.30 13.72 -14.16
CA ASN A 96 -8.39 12.75 -14.09
C ASN A 96 -8.56 12.10 -12.72
N MET A 97 -7.52 12.19 -11.90
CA MET A 97 -7.63 11.79 -10.51
C MET A 97 -8.61 12.68 -9.75
N GLY A 98 -8.82 13.96 -10.13
CA GLY A 98 -9.98 14.81 -9.79
C GLY A 98 -9.72 16.00 -8.82
N GLY A 99 -8.84 16.92 -9.20
CA GLY A 99 -8.28 17.94 -8.28
C GLY A 99 -7.02 17.38 -7.60
N PRO A 100 -6.29 18.16 -6.74
CA PRO A 100 -4.93 17.82 -6.35
C PRO A 100 -4.88 16.39 -5.82
N ALA A 101 -4.37 15.44 -6.61
CA ALA A 101 -4.46 14.01 -6.28
C ALA A 101 -3.83 13.72 -4.91
N PHE A 102 -2.79 14.49 -4.59
CA PHE A 102 -2.11 14.51 -3.30
C PHE A 102 -2.96 15.01 -2.13
N ASP A 103 -3.90 15.93 -2.34
CA ASP A 103 -4.85 16.32 -1.29
C ASP A 103 -5.73 15.15 -0.85
N ARG A 104 -5.93 14.15 -1.72
CA ARG A 104 -6.69 12.94 -1.38
C ARG A 104 -5.81 11.84 -0.79
N LEU A 105 -4.54 11.75 -1.21
CA LEU A 105 -3.54 10.96 -0.48
C LEU A 105 -3.43 11.46 0.97
N ALA A 106 -3.32 12.77 1.17
CA ALA A 106 -3.28 13.40 2.48
C ALA A 106 -4.59 13.27 3.30
N ARG A 107 -5.71 12.89 2.66
CA ARG A 107 -7.04 12.72 3.29
C ARG A 107 -7.49 11.25 3.42
N GLY A 108 -6.59 10.28 3.27
CA GLY A 108 -6.89 8.87 3.51
C GLY A 108 -7.51 8.10 2.33
N ASN A 109 -7.26 8.54 1.09
CA ASN A 109 -7.73 7.86 -0.14
C ASN A 109 -6.62 7.04 -0.85
N GLU A 110 -5.63 6.55 -0.10
CA GLU A 110 -4.46 5.88 -0.64
C GLU A 110 -4.84 4.58 -1.38
N ALA A 111 -5.81 3.83 -0.86
CA ALA A 111 -6.32 2.64 -1.53
C ALA A 111 -7.04 2.93 -2.86
N GLY A 112 -7.71 4.08 -2.98
CA GLY A 112 -8.33 4.47 -4.25
C GLY A 112 -7.30 4.77 -5.33
N ILE A 113 -6.15 5.32 -4.92
CA ILE A 113 -5.03 5.62 -5.82
C ILE A 113 -4.23 4.37 -6.15
N ALA A 114 -3.97 3.52 -5.16
CA ALA A 114 -3.39 2.19 -5.37
C ALA A 114 -4.22 1.38 -6.37
N ASN A 115 -5.55 1.37 -6.25
CA ASN A 115 -6.41 0.68 -7.21
C ASN A 115 -6.28 1.25 -8.63
N ARG A 116 -6.20 2.57 -8.77
CA ARG A 116 -5.97 3.23 -10.06
C ARG A 116 -4.60 2.90 -10.68
N VAL A 117 -3.55 2.83 -9.86
CA VAL A 117 -2.22 2.38 -10.32
C VAL A 117 -2.30 0.95 -10.85
N LEU A 118 -2.98 0.04 -10.14
CA LEU A 118 -3.16 -1.32 -10.63
C LEU A 118 -4.01 -1.37 -11.92
N SER A 119 -5.07 -0.57 -12.03
CA SER A 119 -5.87 -0.46 -13.26
C SER A 119 -5.03 0.05 -14.44
N PHE A 120 -4.23 1.09 -14.23
CA PHE A 120 -3.27 1.57 -15.21
C PHE A 120 -2.35 0.44 -15.69
N LEU A 121 -1.69 -0.26 -14.77
CA LEU A 121 -0.73 -1.32 -15.11
C LEU A 121 -1.38 -2.52 -15.80
N ALA A 122 -2.61 -2.85 -15.43
CA ALA A 122 -3.37 -3.98 -15.98
C ALA A 122 -3.90 -3.72 -17.39
N GLU A 123 -4.13 -2.45 -17.76
CA GLU A 123 -4.63 -2.09 -19.09
C GLU A 123 -3.53 -1.88 -20.14
N LEU A 124 -2.26 -1.75 -19.72
CA LEU A 124 -1.14 -1.66 -20.64
C LEU A 124 -0.83 -3.01 -21.28
N ASP A 125 -0.77 -3.05 -22.61
CA ASP A 125 -0.11 -4.15 -23.32
C ASP A 125 1.42 -4.06 -23.21
N ASP A 126 2.13 -5.08 -23.70
CA ASP A 126 3.60 -5.15 -23.60
C ASP A 126 4.30 -3.97 -24.30
N HIS A 127 3.77 -3.50 -25.43
CA HIS A 127 4.35 -2.39 -26.18
C HIS A 127 4.12 -1.05 -25.46
N GLN A 128 2.90 -0.84 -24.98
CA GLN A 128 2.54 0.34 -24.19
C GLN A 128 3.32 0.37 -22.88
N ARG A 129 3.50 -0.77 -22.21
CA ARG A 129 4.29 -0.89 -20.99
C ARG A 129 5.74 -0.49 -21.23
N ASP A 130 6.35 -0.93 -22.33
CA ASP A 130 7.70 -0.53 -22.72
C ASP A 130 7.81 0.96 -23.08
N ALA A 131 6.81 1.51 -23.79
CA ALA A 131 6.76 2.92 -24.16
C ALA A 131 6.61 3.82 -22.91
N VAL A 132 5.69 3.46 -22.01
CA VAL A 132 5.49 4.12 -20.72
C VAL A 132 6.76 4.07 -19.87
N ALA A 133 7.40 2.90 -19.78
CA ALA A 133 8.66 2.75 -19.05
C ALA A 133 9.73 3.69 -19.61
N LYS A 134 9.78 3.86 -20.93
CA LYS A 134 10.70 4.83 -21.53
C LYS A 134 10.37 6.27 -21.12
N VAL A 135 9.11 6.70 -21.19
CA VAL A 135 8.70 8.06 -20.82
C VAL A 135 9.00 8.37 -19.35
N ILE A 136 8.59 7.49 -18.44
CA ILE A 136 8.88 7.62 -16.99
C ILE A 136 10.39 7.63 -16.76
N GLY A 137 11.07 6.70 -17.41
CA GLY A 137 12.50 6.55 -17.37
C GLY A 137 13.31 7.77 -17.77
N ASP A 138 12.98 8.35 -18.92
CA ASP A 138 13.65 9.53 -19.45
C ASP A 138 13.42 10.75 -18.54
N ALA A 139 12.28 10.83 -17.85
CA ALA A 139 12.03 11.85 -16.83
C ALA A 139 12.87 11.66 -15.56
N LEU A 140 13.02 10.42 -15.07
CA LEU A 140 13.82 10.09 -13.89
C LEU A 140 15.33 10.18 -14.15
N ALA A 141 15.77 9.93 -15.38
CA ALA A 141 17.16 10.01 -15.80
C ALA A 141 17.72 11.45 -15.76
N HIS A 142 16.85 12.47 -15.74
CA HIS A 142 17.27 13.87 -15.69
C HIS A 142 18.14 14.19 -14.45
N ASP A 143 17.95 13.44 -13.36
CA ASP A 143 18.66 13.62 -12.08
C ASP A 143 19.71 12.52 -11.78
N THR A 144 19.86 11.49 -12.64
CA THR A 144 20.74 10.35 -12.37
C THR A 144 21.64 9.98 -13.56
N LEU A 145 22.96 10.11 -13.38
CA LEU A 145 23.97 9.96 -14.45
C LEU A 145 24.26 8.51 -14.91
N VAL A 146 23.59 7.48 -14.37
CA VAL A 146 24.16 6.11 -14.33
C VAL A 146 23.27 5.01 -14.96
N ALA A 147 22.01 5.27 -15.29
CA ALA A 147 21.11 4.23 -15.81
C ALA A 147 20.39 4.63 -17.10
N ASP A 148 20.15 3.63 -17.97
CA ASP A 148 19.25 3.79 -19.12
C ASP A 148 17.85 4.16 -18.63
N GLY A 149 17.25 5.19 -19.22
CA GLY A 149 15.93 5.68 -18.85
C GLY A 149 14.92 4.54 -18.83
N ARG A 150 14.89 3.69 -19.87
CA ARG A 150 13.96 2.54 -19.93
C ARG A 150 14.05 1.64 -18.69
N TYR A 151 15.26 1.36 -18.21
CA TYR A 151 15.45 0.54 -17.02
C TYR A 151 14.92 1.21 -15.76
N LEU A 152 15.15 2.52 -15.60
CA LEU A 152 14.59 3.30 -14.49
C LEU A 152 13.06 3.28 -14.48
N GLY A 153 12.43 3.44 -15.64
CA GLY A 153 10.98 3.37 -15.72
C GLY A 153 10.41 1.99 -15.45
N GLN A 154 11.08 0.91 -15.87
CA GLN A 154 10.68 -0.45 -15.51
C GLN A 154 10.76 -0.69 -13.99
N LEU A 155 11.80 -0.16 -13.34
CA LEU A 155 11.90 -0.20 -11.87
C LEU A 155 10.77 0.58 -11.22
N TRP A 156 10.47 1.79 -11.71
CA TRP A 156 9.35 2.59 -11.20
C TRP A 156 8.02 1.85 -11.33
N LEU A 157 7.71 1.26 -12.49
CA LEU A 157 6.46 0.52 -12.71
C LEU A 157 6.31 -0.66 -11.75
N ARG A 158 7.39 -1.43 -11.55
CA ARG A 158 7.41 -2.56 -10.62
C ARG A 158 7.23 -2.12 -9.17
N ASP A 159 7.86 -1.02 -8.79
CA ASP A 159 7.79 -0.48 -7.43
C ASP A 159 6.39 0.11 -7.15
N ALA A 160 5.81 0.81 -8.13
CA ALA A 160 4.44 1.28 -8.08
C ALA A 160 3.43 0.13 -7.94
N GLU A 161 3.60 -0.96 -8.69
CA GLU A 161 2.75 -2.15 -8.58
C GLU A 161 2.84 -2.78 -7.18
N THR A 162 4.06 -3.03 -6.72
CA THR A 162 4.32 -3.67 -5.42
C THR A 162 3.75 -2.83 -4.28
N THR A 163 3.94 -1.52 -4.35
CA THR A 163 3.47 -0.58 -3.34
C THR A 163 1.96 -0.46 -3.35
N ALA A 164 1.33 -0.40 -4.53
CA ALA A 164 -0.12 -0.40 -4.66
C ALA A 164 -0.75 -1.67 -4.05
N TRP A 165 -0.15 -2.84 -4.27
CA TRP A 165 -0.58 -4.07 -3.63
C TRP A 165 -0.45 -4.02 -2.10
N HIS A 166 0.65 -3.49 -1.57
CA HIS A 166 0.81 -3.33 -0.11
C HIS A 166 -0.25 -2.41 0.49
N VAL A 167 -0.55 -1.28 -0.15
CA VAL A 167 -1.59 -0.34 0.30
C VAL A 167 -2.97 -1.01 0.29
N LEU A 168 -3.31 -1.78 -0.76
CA LEU A 168 -4.59 -2.48 -0.83
C LEU A 168 -4.70 -3.62 0.19
N LEU A 169 -3.65 -4.42 0.35
CA LEU A 169 -3.60 -5.51 1.33
C LEU A 169 -3.73 -4.97 2.77
N ALA A 170 -3.05 -3.86 3.08
CA ALA A 170 -3.17 -3.18 4.36
C ALA A 170 -4.62 -2.76 4.64
N LYS A 171 -5.31 -2.15 3.66
CA LYS A 171 -6.73 -1.79 3.80
C LYS A 171 -7.64 -3.02 3.91
N ARG A 172 -7.35 -4.10 3.17
CA ARG A 172 -8.12 -5.34 3.25
C ARG A 172 -8.01 -5.96 4.64
N ARG A 173 -6.82 -5.97 5.27
CA ARG A 173 -6.63 -6.49 6.64
C ARG A 173 -7.48 -5.77 7.69
N LEU A 174 -7.78 -4.48 7.51
CA LEU A 174 -8.72 -3.76 8.38
C LEU A 174 -10.16 -4.32 8.32
N HIS A 175 -10.49 -5.03 7.24
CA HIS A 175 -11.83 -5.59 6.97
C HIS A 175 -11.83 -7.12 6.88
N GLU A 176 -10.66 -7.78 6.97
CA GLU A 176 -10.58 -9.24 7.02
C GLU A 176 -11.19 -9.73 8.33
N THR A 177 -12.16 -10.61 8.20
CA THR A 177 -12.78 -11.24 9.34
C THR A 177 -11.92 -12.40 9.84
N GLN A 178 -12.04 -12.74 11.11
CA GLN A 178 -11.42 -13.94 11.68
C GLN A 178 -11.81 -15.21 10.90
N ASP A 179 -12.99 -15.23 10.27
CA ASP A 179 -13.49 -16.31 9.43
C ASP A 179 -12.67 -16.49 8.15
N ASP A 180 -12.25 -15.39 7.51
CA ASP A 180 -11.45 -15.45 6.28
C ASP A 180 -10.09 -16.13 6.53
N ARG A 181 -9.48 -15.85 7.68
CA ARG A 181 -8.20 -16.44 8.09
C ARG A 181 -8.34 -17.89 8.51
N THR A 182 -9.43 -18.22 9.22
CA THR A 182 -9.72 -19.60 9.60
C THR A 182 -9.90 -20.48 8.37
N ARG A 183 -10.68 -20.02 7.37
CA ARG A 183 -10.83 -20.72 6.09
C ARG A 183 -9.52 -20.92 5.35
N PHE A 184 -8.64 -19.92 5.38
CA PHE A 184 -7.30 -20.03 4.78
C PHE A 184 -6.47 -21.13 5.46
N PHE A 185 -6.39 -21.13 6.80
CA PHE A 185 -5.65 -22.16 7.54
C PHE A 185 -6.25 -23.56 7.39
N GLU A 186 -7.57 -23.68 7.36
CA GLU A 186 -8.26 -24.95 7.09
C GLU A 186 -7.97 -25.47 5.68
N ALA A 187 -7.95 -24.60 4.67
CA ALA A 187 -7.65 -24.98 3.30
C ALA A 187 -6.19 -25.48 3.15
N TRP A 188 -5.24 -24.87 3.86
CA TRP A 188 -3.81 -25.19 3.76
C TRP A 188 -3.34 -26.28 4.74
N GLY A 189 -4.03 -26.46 5.87
CA GLY A 189 -3.76 -27.53 6.82
C GLY A 189 -4.30 -28.90 6.38
N ASN A 190 -5.22 -28.90 5.40
CA ASN A 190 -5.82 -30.10 4.82
C ASN A 190 -5.24 -30.47 3.43
N SER A 191 -4.18 -29.80 2.98
CA SER A 191 -3.45 -30.06 1.72
C SER A 191 -2.18 -30.85 1.93
#